data_AF-A0AAD9PPV5-F1
#
_entry.id   AF-A0AAD9PPV5-F1
#
_cell.length_a   1.000
_cell.length_b   1.000
_cell.length_c   1.000
_cell.angle_alpha   90.00
_cell.angle_beta   90.00
_cell.angle_gamma   90.00
#
_symmetry.space_group_name_H-M   'P 1'
#
loop_
_entity.id
_entity.type
_entity.pdbx_description
1 polymer ?
#
loop_
_entity_poly.entity_id
_entity_poly.type
_entity_poly.pdbx_seq_one_letter_code
_entity_poly.pdbx_strand_id
1 'polypeptide(L)'
;MTDNGEGKTCNQNKASFEKVSPSPTNTFLGGLGRLAITGLVGLGTAAVGVVAAPVIATAALGAAGFTASGVAAGSTAAAVQSSVYGGYVASGSLFALCQSAGATGAISATTSGLIGGTTGLAGAGTTWGISKFFGGRNTTPTPKLLICGSDAGAHVLAGIASAKEGTTVRVLCLDDFIAQEWNSAIRARNIEVTFPSTETPSCISSKPSLITESEQDALQDIDIVVLMLAPNDHPIYFRALRNYITPGTVIVGLPGSRRFMAQARQLLCATGPNCTLINFESLPWDCQITEFGTRCRVTRTKESLSCQMEEGDVTPRVEPVATLQYLLGPKPNLTVARNRDL
;
A
#
# COMPACT_ATOMS: atom_id res chain seq x y z
N MET A 1 -47.02 35.38 13.81
CA MET A 1 -45.80 34.68 14.21
C MET A 1 -46.21 33.25 14.56
N THR A 2 -46.19 32.24 13.67
CA THR A 2 -45.51 32.09 12.35
C THR A 2 -43.98 32.24 12.44
N ASP A 3 -43.15 31.32 11.93
CA ASP A 3 -43.43 30.01 11.30
C ASP A 3 -42.23 29.03 11.46
N ASN A 4 -42.37 27.82 10.90
CA ASN A 4 -41.42 26.71 10.79
C ASN A 4 -40.03 27.04 10.21
N GLY A 5 -39.10 26.07 10.33
CA GLY A 5 -38.44 25.56 9.12
C GLY A 5 -36.91 25.35 9.15
N GLU A 6 -36.51 24.11 8.85
CA GLU A 6 -35.34 23.73 8.02
C GLU A 6 -33.91 24.10 8.50
N GLY A 7 -32.84 23.41 8.11
CA GLY A 7 -32.70 22.33 7.12
C GLY A 7 -31.50 22.57 6.20
N LYS A 8 -30.28 22.69 6.76
CA LYS A 8 -29.10 23.12 6.00
C LYS A 8 -28.47 21.99 5.18
N THR A 9 -28.93 21.86 3.95
CA THR A 9 -28.31 21.07 2.88
C THR A 9 -26.93 21.62 2.48
N CYS A 10 -26.05 20.74 2.00
CA CYS A 10 -24.80 21.15 1.33
C CYS A 10 -25.15 21.71 -0.05
N ASN A 11 -25.01 23.03 -0.25
CA ASN A 11 -25.43 23.68 -1.48
C ASN A 11 -24.32 23.70 -2.55
N GLN A 12 -24.69 23.38 -3.79
CA GLN A 12 -23.80 23.51 -4.94
C GLN A 12 -23.72 24.97 -5.39
N ASN A 13 -22.53 25.45 -5.76
CA ASN A 13 -22.39 26.69 -6.53
C ASN A 13 -21.47 26.48 -7.73
N LYS A 14 -22.05 26.55 -8.93
CA LYS A 14 -21.29 26.82 -10.16
C LYS A 14 -20.84 28.28 -10.13
N ALA A 15 -19.60 28.54 -10.50
CA ALA A 15 -19.18 29.83 -11.06
C ALA A 15 -18.78 29.60 -12.52
N SER A 16 -19.19 30.48 -13.43
CA SER A 16 -18.89 30.39 -14.85
C SER A 16 -18.27 31.70 -15.34
N PHE A 17 -17.20 31.56 -16.13
CA PHE A 17 -16.68 32.52 -17.11
C PHE A 17 -17.01 34.01 -16.93
N GLU A 18 -15.97 34.82 -16.73
CA GLU A 18 -15.87 36.12 -17.39
C GLU A 18 -14.55 36.24 -18.17
N LYS A 19 -14.51 37.13 -19.16
CA LYS A 19 -13.51 37.19 -20.24
C LYS A 19 -12.41 38.21 -19.93
N VAL A 20 -11.21 37.94 -20.43
CA VAL A 20 -10.23 38.97 -20.82
C VAL A 20 -9.86 38.74 -22.28
N SER A 21 -9.77 39.80 -23.08
CA SER A 21 -9.61 39.76 -24.54
C SER A 21 -8.29 40.43 -25.00
N PRO A 22 -7.70 40.06 -26.16
CA PRO A 22 -6.28 40.33 -26.43
C PRO A 22 -6.01 41.48 -27.42
N SER A 23 -4.72 41.77 -27.65
CA SER A 23 -4.21 42.59 -28.77
C SER A 23 -2.76 42.20 -29.14
N PRO A 24 -2.24 42.60 -30.33
CA PRO A 24 -1.48 41.70 -31.22
C PRO A 24 0.03 42.06 -31.33
N THR A 25 0.91 41.53 -32.21
CA THR A 25 0.86 40.75 -33.50
C THR A 25 2.20 39.96 -33.57
N ASN A 26 2.46 38.86 -34.29
CA ASN A 26 1.89 38.17 -35.48
C ASN A 26 1.59 36.68 -35.13
N THR A 27 1.33 35.65 -35.96
CA THR A 27 1.59 35.31 -37.40
C THR A 27 3.09 35.12 -37.76
N PHE A 28 3.51 34.30 -38.75
CA PHE A 28 2.83 33.61 -39.87
C PHE A 28 3.42 32.18 -40.06
N LEU A 29 2.68 31.25 -40.73
CA LEU A 29 3.05 29.84 -41.06
C LEU A 29 3.22 28.84 -39.87
N GLY A 30 2.96 27.54 -40.04
CA GLY A 30 2.38 26.89 -41.23
C GLY A 30 2.42 25.35 -41.34
N GLY A 31 1.98 24.60 -40.32
CA GLY A 31 1.68 23.16 -40.45
C GLY A 31 2.88 22.18 -40.47
N LEU A 32 2.56 20.88 -40.52
CA LEU A 32 3.46 19.71 -40.31
C LEU A 32 4.17 19.71 -38.93
N GLY A 33 4.56 18.57 -38.35
CA GLY A 33 4.36 17.17 -38.70
C GLY A 33 5.04 16.28 -37.66
N ARG A 34 4.65 15.00 -37.51
CA ARG A 34 5.37 14.07 -36.62
C ARG A 34 6.78 13.81 -37.16
N LEU A 35 7.82 14.29 -36.47
CA LEU A 35 9.19 13.80 -36.65
C LEU A 35 9.62 12.98 -35.44
N ALA A 36 10.12 11.78 -35.69
CA ALA A 36 10.88 11.01 -34.71
C ALA A 36 12.33 11.54 -34.66
N ILE A 37 12.91 11.62 -33.47
CA ILE A 37 14.35 11.82 -33.32
C ILE A 37 14.99 10.43 -33.29
N THR A 38 15.86 10.15 -34.25
CA THR A 38 16.65 8.91 -34.31
C THR A 38 18.08 9.26 -34.71
N GLY A 39 19.03 8.82 -33.89
CA GLY A 39 20.44 9.20 -33.96
C GLY A 39 20.96 9.69 -32.59
N LEU A 40 22.23 9.53 -32.25
CA LEU A 40 23.30 8.90 -33.02
C LEU A 40 24.45 8.45 -32.09
N VAL A 41 24.70 7.14 -32.02
CA VAL A 41 26.03 6.58 -31.68
C VAL A 41 26.22 5.32 -32.52
N GLY A 42 27.29 5.27 -33.31
CA GLY A 42 27.74 4.08 -34.01
C GLY A 42 29.21 3.82 -33.69
N LEU A 43 29.56 2.58 -33.35
CA LEU A 43 30.93 2.11 -33.16
C LEU A 43 30.98 0.63 -33.57
N GLY A 44 31.95 0.28 -34.42
CA GLY A 44 31.97 -0.99 -35.13
C GLY A 44 32.84 -2.08 -34.48
N THR A 45 32.34 -3.31 -34.56
CA THR A 45 33.12 -4.57 -34.73
C THR A 45 34.46 -4.73 -33.99
N ALA A 46 34.43 -5.43 -32.86
CA ALA A 46 35.33 -6.56 -32.58
C ALA A 46 34.73 -7.43 -31.47
N ALA A 47 35.02 -8.73 -31.45
CA ALA A 47 34.55 -9.63 -30.39
C ALA A 47 35.67 -9.90 -29.38
N VAL A 48 35.38 -9.77 -28.07
CA VAL A 48 35.95 -10.54 -26.95
C VAL A 48 35.09 -10.31 -25.68
N GLY A 49 34.79 -11.39 -24.96
CA GLY A 49 34.58 -11.47 -23.50
C GLY A 49 33.78 -10.42 -22.71
N VAL A 50 32.54 -10.78 -22.32
CA VAL A 50 31.93 -10.64 -20.96
C VAL A 50 31.75 -9.24 -20.30
N VAL A 51 32.55 -8.22 -20.61
CA VAL A 51 32.68 -6.99 -19.78
C VAL A 51 31.51 -5.98 -19.93
N ALA A 52 30.57 -6.19 -20.85
CA ALA A 52 29.54 -5.20 -21.21
C ALA A 52 28.38 -5.01 -20.22
N ALA A 53 28.27 -5.81 -19.15
CA ALA A 53 27.09 -5.79 -18.27
C ALA A 53 26.81 -4.44 -17.56
N PRO A 54 27.80 -3.72 -16.97
CA PRO A 54 27.54 -2.47 -16.26
C PRO A 54 27.02 -1.36 -17.20
N VAL A 55 27.75 -1.14 -18.30
CA VAL A 55 27.61 0.02 -19.19
C VAL A 55 26.20 0.11 -19.81
N ILE A 56 25.61 -1.04 -20.16
CA ILE A 56 24.28 -1.10 -20.80
C ILE A 56 23.18 -0.64 -19.82
N ALA A 57 23.26 -1.02 -18.53
CA ALA A 57 22.29 -0.54 -17.55
C ALA A 57 22.53 0.91 -17.14
N THR A 58 23.79 1.39 -17.09
CA THR A 58 24.08 2.81 -16.84
C THR A 58 23.39 3.70 -17.88
N ALA A 59 23.42 3.31 -19.16
CA ALA A 59 22.72 4.01 -20.23
C ALA A 59 21.18 3.97 -20.06
N ALA A 60 20.61 2.84 -19.64
CA ALA A 60 19.18 2.70 -19.37
C ALA A 60 18.71 3.51 -18.14
N LEU A 61 19.52 3.56 -17.08
CA LEU A 61 19.29 4.37 -15.88
C LEU A 61 19.32 5.87 -16.23
N GLY A 62 20.30 6.31 -17.03
CA GLY A 62 20.36 7.67 -17.55
C GLY A 62 19.13 8.04 -18.39
N ALA A 63 18.68 7.13 -19.26
CA ALA A 63 17.45 7.33 -20.06
C ALA A 63 16.16 7.39 -19.22
N ALA A 64 16.13 6.71 -18.06
CA ALA A 64 15.05 6.83 -17.08
C ALA A 64 15.17 8.10 -16.19
N GLY A 65 16.29 8.81 -16.27
CA GLY A 65 16.55 10.05 -15.52
C GLY A 65 17.35 9.90 -14.22
N PHE A 66 17.91 8.73 -13.93
CA PHE A 66 18.86 8.55 -12.83
C PHE A 66 20.28 8.93 -13.30
N THR A 67 20.88 9.92 -12.64
CA THR A 67 22.17 10.52 -13.03
C THR A 67 23.15 10.55 -11.85
N ALA A 68 24.43 10.86 -12.14
CA ALA A 68 25.46 11.13 -11.12
C ALA A 68 25.05 12.19 -10.08
N SER A 69 24.24 13.17 -10.50
CA SER A 69 23.68 14.26 -9.67
C SER A 69 22.32 13.93 -9.04
N GLY A 70 21.87 12.67 -9.07
CA GLY A 70 20.54 12.27 -8.62
C GLY A 70 19.51 12.24 -9.76
N VAL A 71 18.26 12.57 -9.48
CA VAL A 71 17.15 12.42 -10.43
C VAL A 71 16.94 13.68 -11.26
N ALA A 72 17.03 13.55 -12.59
CA ALA A 72 16.89 14.66 -13.53
C ALA A 72 15.45 15.21 -13.55
N ALA A 73 15.29 16.53 -13.41
CA ALA A 73 13.97 17.17 -13.42
C ALA A 73 13.21 16.91 -14.74
N GLY A 74 11.91 16.62 -14.65
CA GLY A 74 11.06 16.31 -15.80
C GLY A 74 11.23 14.89 -16.38
N SER A 75 12.10 14.06 -15.81
CA SER A 75 12.26 12.64 -16.21
C SER A 75 11.14 11.73 -15.69
N THR A 76 11.09 10.49 -16.18
CA THR A 76 10.20 9.44 -15.64
C THR A 76 10.55 9.10 -14.18
N ALA A 77 11.84 9.08 -13.81
CA ALA A 77 12.25 8.95 -12.40
C ALA A 77 11.75 10.12 -11.54
N ALA A 78 11.76 11.37 -12.04
CA ALA A 78 11.21 12.52 -11.33
C ALA A 78 9.70 12.41 -11.15
N ALA A 79 8.97 11.99 -12.18
CA ALA A 79 7.53 11.74 -12.10
C ALA A 79 7.20 10.70 -11.02
N VAL A 80 7.93 9.58 -10.98
CA VAL A 80 7.79 8.54 -9.93
C VAL A 80 8.13 9.08 -8.54
N GLN A 81 9.18 9.90 -8.40
CA GLN A 81 9.54 10.52 -7.12
C GLN A 81 8.43 11.43 -6.59
N SER A 82 7.80 12.21 -7.48
CA SER A 82 6.68 13.10 -7.14
C SER A 82 5.37 12.34 -6.88
N SER A 83 5.06 11.28 -7.64
CA SER A 83 3.76 10.59 -7.57
C SER A 83 3.69 9.44 -6.56
N VAL A 84 4.82 8.80 -6.25
CA VAL A 84 4.88 7.62 -5.34
C VAL A 84 5.53 7.96 -4.00
N TYR A 85 6.59 8.77 -4.02
CA TYR A 85 7.43 8.99 -2.84
C TYR A 85 7.18 10.34 -2.14
N GLY A 86 6.48 11.29 -2.77
CA GLY A 86 6.05 12.55 -2.14
C GLY A 86 7.19 13.45 -1.61
N GLY A 87 8.44 13.16 -1.96
CA GLY A 87 9.64 13.81 -1.43
C GLY A 87 10.51 12.93 -0.50
N TYR A 88 10.03 11.76 -0.05
CA TYR A 88 10.77 10.85 0.85
C TYR A 88 11.11 9.50 0.21
N VAL A 89 12.40 9.26 -0.04
CA VAL A 89 12.91 7.99 -0.58
C VAL A 89 13.46 7.15 0.57
N ALA A 90 12.80 6.03 0.89
CA ALA A 90 13.27 5.12 1.93
C ALA A 90 14.58 4.42 1.52
N SER A 91 15.56 4.36 2.43
CA SER A 91 16.83 3.66 2.23
C SER A 91 16.60 2.16 2.03
N GLY A 92 17.13 1.59 0.94
CA GLY A 92 16.92 0.18 0.56
C GLY A 92 15.71 -0.06 -0.36
N SER A 93 14.87 0.96 -0.60
CA SER A 93 13.84 0.88 -1.64
C SER A 93 14.44 0.68 -3.04
N LEU A 94 13.66 0.11 -3.97
CA LEU A 94 14.10 -0.06 -5.36
C LEU A 94 14.50 1.29 -6.01
N PHE A 95 13.83 2.39 -5.64
CA PHE A 95 14.19 3.74 -6.08
C PHE A 95 15.55 4.20 -5.53
N ALA A 96 15.88 3.90 -4.27
CA ALA A 96 17.21 4.14 -3.71
C ALA A 96 18.30 3.29 -4.37
N LEU A 97 17.99 2.04 -4.74
CA LEU A 97 18.89 1.18 -5.50
C LEU A 97 19.13 1.72 -6.92
N CYS A 98 18.10 2.22 -7.61
CA CYS A 98 18.25 2.87 -8.91
C CYS A 98 19.01 4.21 -8.83
N GLN A 99 18.79 5.02 -7.78
CA GLN A 99 19.62 6.20 -7.53
C GLN A 99 21.08 5.82 -7.29
N SER A 100 21.37 4.81 -6.47
CA SER A 100 22.73 4.32 -6.21
C SER A 100 23.43 3.81 -7.47
N ALA A 101 22.72 3.02 -8.29
CA ALA A 101 23.26 2.51 -9.55
C ALA A 101 23.45 3.62 -10.61
N GLY A 102 22.55 4.61 -10.66
CA GLY A 102 22.70 5.79 -11.52
C GLY A 102 23.81 6.75 -11.06
N ALA A 103 24.10 6.78 -9.76
CA ALA A 103 25.17 7.59 -9.18
C ALA A 103 26.57 6.96 -9.35
N THR A 104 26.67 5.63 -9.21
CA THR A 104 27.94 4.89 -9.23
C THR A 104 28.27 4.24 -10.57
N GLY A 105 27.29 4.10 -11.47
CA GLY A 105 27.40 3.30 -12.69
C GLY A 105 27.46 1.78 -12.47
N ALA A 106 27.44 1.32 -11.22
CA ALA A 106 27.59 -0.09 -10.86
C ALA A 106 26.22 -0.75 -10.59
N ILE A 107 26.07 -1.99 -11.05
CA ILE A 107 24.90 -2.82 -10.82
C ILE A 107 25.27 -3.91 -9.81
N SER A 108 24.55 -4.00 -8.68
CA SER A 108 24.72 -5.14 -7.77
C SER A 108 24.16 -6.42 -8.40
N ALA A 109 24.74 -7.58 -8.09
CA ALA A 109 24.20 -8.87 -8.52
C ALA A 109 22.72 -9.05 -8.11
N THR A 110 22.32 -8.50 -6.95
CA THR A 110 20.92 -8.44 -6.50
C THR A 110 20.02 -7.70 -7.49
N THR A 111 20.49 -6.58 -8.04
CA THR A 111 19.77 -5.77 -9.03
C THR A 111 19.75 -6.48 -10.39
N SER A 112 20.84 -7.11 -10.81
CA SER A 112 20.91 -7.90 -12.03
C SER A 112 19.96 -9.11 -12.01
N GLY A 113 19.81 -9.77 -10.85
CA GLY A 113 18.85 -10.87 -10.66
C GLY A 113 17.39 -10.42 -10.84
N LEU A 114 17.03 -9.25 -10.31
CA LEU A 114 15.69 -8.66 -10.44
C LEU A 114 15.37 -8.19 -11.88
N ILE A 115 16.38 -7.89 -12.71
CA ILE A 115 16.21 -7.47 -14.11
C ILE A 115 15.91 -8.66 -15.04
N GLY A 116 16.22 -9.89 -14.62
CA GLY A 116 15.92 -11.12 -15.36
C GLY A 116 16.98 -11.48 -16.41
N GLY A 117 17.48 -12.72 -16.35
CA GLY A 117 18.62 -13.15 -17.14
C GLY A 117 18.34 -13.29 -18.64
N THR A 118 19.00 -12.45 -19.46
CA THR A 118 19.26 -12.73 -20.88
C THR A 118 20.72 -12.44 -21.22
N THR A 119 21.55 -13.47 -21.25
CA THR A 119 22.93 -13.38 -21.73
C THR A 119 22.96 -13.23 -23.26
N GLY A 120 22.80 -11.99 -23.72
CA GLY A 120 23.07 -11.57 -25.09
C GLY A 120 21.82 -11.28 -25.91
N LEU A 121 21.67 -10.02 -26.30
CA LEU A 121 21.57 -9.63 -27.72
C LEU A 121 21.79 -8.11 -27.84
N ALA A 122 22.62 -7.69 -28.78
CA ALA A 122 22.72 -6.29 -29.16
C ALA A 122 21.59 -5.96 -30.17
N GLY A 123 20.83 -4.88 -29.90
CA GLY A 123 19.76 -4.39 -30.76
C GLY A 123 18.34 -4.71 -30.27
N ALA A 124 17.47 -3.68 -30.32
CA ALA A 124 16.01 -3.68 -30.12
C ALA A 124 15.42 -4.21 -28.79
N GLY A 125 16.00 -5.22 -28.14
CA GLY A 125 15.39 -5.88 -26.96
C GLY A 125 15.32 -5.02 -25.70
N THR A 126 16.26 -4.09 -25.51
CA THR A 126 16.37 -3.29 -24.27
C THR A 126 15.14 -2.43 -24.03
N THR A 127 14.67 -1.67 -25.02
CA THR A 127 13.47 -0.82 -24.86
C THR A 127 12.23 -1.65 -24.51
N TRP A 128 12.08 -2.85 -25.05
CA TRP A 128 10.93 -3.73 -24.74
C TRP A 128 11.02 -4.36 -23.34
N GLY A 129 12.23 -4.72 -22.89
CA GLY A 129 12.48 -5.14 -21.51
C GLY A 129 12.22 -4.01 -20.52
N ILE A 130 12.74 -2.81 -20.79
CA ILE A 130 12.54 -1.62 -19.96
C ILE A 130 11.07 -1.18 -19.97
N SER A 131 10.35 -1.27 -21.10
CA SER A 131 8.89 -1.00 -21.14
C SER A 131 8.05 -2.13 -20.54
N LYS A 132 8.59 -3.34 -20.36
CA LYS A 132 8.00 -4.37 -19.49
C LYS A 132 8.28 -4.08 -18.01
N PHE A 133 9.41 -3.47 -17.67
CA PHE A 133 9.78 -3.10 -16.31
C PHE A 133 8.99 -1.88 -15.79
N PHE A 134 8.81 -0.84 -16.62
CA PHE A 134 8.06 0.39 -16.29
C PHE A 134 6.61 0.40 -16.81
N GLY A 135 6.27 -0.45 -17.79
CA GLY A 135 4.92 -0.55 -18.38
C GLY A 135 4.23 -1.89 -18.12
N GLY A 136 4.83 -2.78 -17.33
CA GLY A 136 4.26 -4.06 -16.87
C GLY A 136 3.19 -3.90 -15.80
N ARG A 137 2.19 -3.04 -16.07
CA ARG A 137 1.17 -2.52 -15.14
C ARG A 137 1.73 -1.72 -13.96
N ASN A 138 1.39 -0.43 -13.93
CA ASN A 138 1.40 0.39 -12.73
C ASN A 138 0.30 -0.10 -11.76
N THR A 139 0.60 -1.15 -11.02
CA THR A 139 -0.19 -1.59 -9.86
C THR A 139 0.77 -1.90 -8.72
N THR A 140 0.92 -0.95 -7.79
CA THR A 140 1.22 -1.29 -6.39
C THR A 140 0.25 -2.41 -6.00
N PRO A 141 0.71 -3.53 -5.41
CA PRO A 141 -0.14 -4.68 -5.16
C PRO A 141 -1.33 -4.27 -4.28
N THR A 142 -2.52 -4.20 -4.90
CA THR A 142 -3.81 -3.82 -4.29
C THR A 142 -4.03 -4.63 -3.01
N PRO A 143 -3.95 -4.03 -1.80
CA PRO A 143 -3.92 -4.79 -0.57
C PRO A 143 -5.25 -5.49 -0.29
N LYS A 144 -5.19 -6.78 0.04
CA LYS A 144 -6.34 -7.61 0.41
C LYS A 144 -6.22 -7.90 1.90
N LEU A 145 -6.96 -7.11 2.68
CA LEU A 145 -6.97 -7.12 4.13
C LEU A 145 -8.13 -7.99 4.63
N LEU A 146 -7.84 -8.95 5.50
CA LEU A 146 -8.82 -9.55 6.39
C LEU A 146 -8.69 -8.93 7.78
N ILE A 147 -9.80 -8.45 8.34
CA ILE A 147 -9.93 -8.02 9.73
C ILE A 147 -10.64 -9.14 10.48
N CYS A 148 -10.03 -9.67 11.53
CA CYS A 148 -10.70 -10.57 12.47
C CYS A 148 -11.23 -9.75 13.65
N GLY A 149 -12.43 -10.08 14.13
CA GLY A 149 -13.06 -9.45 15.28
C GLY A 149 -14.20 -8.48 14.94
N SER A 150 -14.93 -8.06 15.97
CA SER A 150 -16.15 -7.24 15.89
C SER A 150 -16.21 -6.11 16.93
N ASP A 151 -15.09 -5.79 17.57
CA ASP A 151 -14.99 -4.69 18.53
C ASP A 151 -14.92 -3.30 17.84
N ALA A 152 -14.78 -2.24 18.65
CA ALA A 152 -14.66 -0.88 18.16
C ALA A 152 -13.41 -0.66 17.29
N GLY A 153 -12.30 -1.34 17.58
CA GLY A 153 -11.09 -1.30 16.79
C GLY A 153 -11.29 -1.96 15.42
N ALA A 154 -11.94 -3.12 15.38
CA ALA A 154 -12.29 -3.81 14.14
C ALA A 154 -13.20 -2.95 13.24
N HIS A 155 -14.23 -2.31 13.81
CA HIS A 155 -15.10 -1.40 13.08
C HIS A 155 -14.36 -0.16 12.53
N VAL A 156 -13.50 0.45 13.35
CA VAL A 156 -12.73 1.64 12.94
C VAL A 156 -11.71 1.27 11.85
N LEU A 157 -10.99 0.14 11.99
CA LEU A 157 -10.08 -0.34 10.95
C LEU A 157 -10.84 -0.65 9.65
N ALA A 158 -12.02 -1.29 9.73
CA ALA A 158 -12.85 -1.57 8.56
C ALA A 158 -13.26 -0.28 7.83
N GLY A 159 -13.70 0.74 8.56
CA GLY A 159 -14.07 2.03 7.99
C GLY A 159 -12.91 2.83 7.41
N ILE A 160 -11.73 2.81 8.04
CA ILE A 160 -10.54 3.52 7.54
C ILE A 160 -9.91 2.80 6.34
N ALA A 161 -9.73 1.48 6.43
CA ALA A 161 -9.10 0.69 5.38
C ALA A 161 -9.98 0.56 4.12
N SER A 162 -11.31 0.48 4.26
CA SER A 162 -12.22 0.41 3.11
C SER A 162 -12.41 1.76 2.39
N ALA A 163 -11.86 2.84 2.94
CA ALA A 163 -11.79 4.15 2.28
C ALA A 163 -10.52 4.33 1.42
N LYS A 164 -9.64 3.32 1.38
CA LYS A 164 -8.38 3.36 0.64
C LYS A 164 -8.58 2.89 -0.79
N GLU A 165 -8.10 3.67 -1.76
CA GLU A 165 -8.14 3.28 -3.16
C GLU A 165 -7.33 1.99 -3.38
N GLY A 166 -7.86 1.08 -4.19
CA GLY A 166 -7.22 -0.20 -4.49
C GLY A 166 -7.10 -1.18 -3.32
N THR A 167 -7.85 -1.00 -2.22
CA THR A 167 -7.88 -1.95 -1.09
C THR A 167 -9.16 -2.79 -1.10
N THR A 168 -9.02 -4.09 -0.94
CA THR A 168 -10.12 -5.02 -0.65
C THR A 168 -10.12 -5.33 0.84
N VAL A 169 -11.20 -5.03 1.56
CA VAL A 169 -11.34 -5.33 3.00
C VAL A 169 -12.43 -6.36 3.21
N ARG A 170 -12.09 -7.49 3.83
CA ARG A 170 -13.04 -8.48 4.36
C ARG A 170 -13.01 -8.44 5.89
N VAL A 171 -14.10 -8.82 6.54
CA VAL A 171 -14.18 -8.97 8.00
C VAL A 171 -14.67 -10.39 8.34
N LEU A 172 -13.96 -11.07 9.24
CA LEU A 172 -14.34 -12.35 9.83
C LEU A 172 -14.77 -12.14 11.29
N CYS A 173 -16.02 -12.51 11.59
CA CYS A 173 -16.53 -12.60 12.95
C CYS A 173 -17.06 -14.02 13.18
N LEU A 174 -16.42 -14.77 14.09
CA LEU A 174 -16.77 -16.17 14.39
C LEU A 174 -18.02 -16.34 15.28
N ASP A 175 -18.87 -15.32 15.32
CA ASP A 175 -20.20 -15.34 15.96
C ASP A 175 -21.22 -15.04 14.87
N ASP A 176 -21.98 -16.06 14.47
CA ASP A 176 -22.95 -16.01 13.37
C ASP A 176 -23.96 -14.86 13.54
N PHE A 177 -24.42 -14.59 14.77
CA PHE A 177 -25.40 -13.55 15.04
C PHE A 177 -24.77 -12.16 14.81
N ILE A 178 -23.59 -11.92 15.37
CA ILE A 178 -22.86 -10.64 15.22
C ILE A 178 -22.43 -10.43 13.76
N ALA A 179 -22.01 -11.48 13.05
CA ALA A 179 -21.69 -11.44 11.64
C ALA A 179 -22.90 -11.06 10.77
N GLN A 180 -24.05 -11.70 11.01
CA GLN A 180 -25.28 -11.46 10.27
C GLN A 180 -25.91 -10.10 10.59
N GLU A 181 -25.84 -9.64 11.84
CA GLU A 181 -26.27 -8.29 12.25
C GLU A 181 -25.41 -7.23 11.53
N TRP A 182 -24.09 -7.33 11.60
CA TRP A 182 -23.19 -6.35 10.97
C TRP A 182 -23.34 -6.35 9.44
N ASN A 183 -23.36 -7.53 8.79
CA ASN A 183 -23.60 -7.66 7.35
C ASN A 183 -24.97 -7.08 6.92
N SER A 184 -26.00 -7.18 7.78
CA SER A 184 -27.30 -6.55 7.54
C SER A 184 -27.23 -5.03 7.69
N ALA A 185 -26.53 -4.52 8.70
CA ALA A 185 -26.36 -3.09 8.92
C ALA A 185 -25.60 -2.40 7.76
N ILE A 186 -24.52 -3.00 7.25
CA ILE A 186 -23.78 -2.46 6.09
C ILE A 186 -24.52 -2.63 4.74
N ARG A 187 -25.63 -3.38 4.69
CA ARG A 187 -26.51 -3.41 3.50
C ARG A 187 -27.41 -2.17 3.42
N ALA A 188 -27.75 -1.55 4.55
CA ALA A 188 -28.53 -0.31 4.59
C ALA A 188 -27.67 0.95 4.38
N ARG A 189 -26.40 0.94 4.81
CA ARG A 189 -25.55 2.15 4.87
C ARG A 189 -24.04 1.83 4.97
N ASN A 190 -23.22 2.85 4.77
CA ASN A 190 -21.78 2.79 5.02
C ASN A 190 -21.45 2.78 6.53
N ILE A 191 -20.22 2.35 6.85
CA ILE A 191 -19.57 2.59 8.14
C ILE A 191 -19.10 4.05 8.17
N GLU A 192 -19.58 4.82 9.14
CA GLU A 192 -19.12 6.18 9.48
C GLU A 192 -18.11 6.10 10.64
N VAL A 193 -16.85 6.48 10.38
CA VAL A 193 -15.82 6.66 11.41
C VAL A 193 -15.63 8.15 11.64
N THR A 194 -16.02 8.62 12.83
CA THR A 194 -15.88 10.03 13.24
C THR A 194 -14.64 10.24 14.10
N PHE A 195 -13.94 11.35 13.88
CA PHE A 195 -12.71 11.73 14.57
C PHE A 195 -12.92 13.01 15.40
N PRO A 196 -11.99 13.39 16.30
CA PRO A 196 -12.01 14.71 16.92
C PRO A 196 -11.98 15.83 15.87
N SER A 197 -12.64 16.96 16.13
CA SER A 197 -12.74 18.08 15.16
C SER A 197 -11.40 18.76 14.82
N THR A 198 -10.32 18.39 15.53
CA THR A 198 -8.93 18.79 15.27
C THR A 198 -8.19 17.87 14.30
N GLU A 199 -8.73 16.69 14.00
CA GLU A 199 -8.16 15.73 13.04
C GLU A 199 -8.82 15.87 11.66
N THR A 200 -8.05 15.67 10.60
CA THR A 200 -8.53 15.73 9.20
C THR A 200 -8.19 14.43 8.47
N PRO A 201 -9.17 13.73 7.86
CA PRO A 201 -10.60 14.07 7.81
C PRO A 201 -11.30 13.86 9.16
N SER A 202 -12.30 14.71 9.46
CA SER A 202 -13.10 14.61 10.70
C SER A 202 -14.16 13.49 10.64
N CYS A 203 -14.46 12.98 9.44
CA CYS A 203 -15.31 11.81 9.22
C CYS A 203 -14.85 11.05 7.97
N ILE A 204 -14.85 9.72 8.04
CA ILE A 204 -14.67 8.81 6.91
C ILE A 204 -15.94 7.98 6.76
N SER A 205 -16.42 7.82 5.52
CA SER A 205 -17.56 6.96 5.20
C SER A 205 -17.17 5.96 4.11
N SER A 206 -17.26 4.67 4.40
CA SER A 206 -16.86 3.60 3.48
C SER A 206 -17.56 2.26 3.82
N LYS A 207 -17.23 1.18 3.11
CA LYS A 207 -17.83 -0.14 3.34
C LYS A 207 -16.87 -1.27 2.93
N PRO A 208 -16.64 -2.29 3.78
CA PRO A 208 -15.85 -3.47 3.40
C PRO A 208 -16.58 -4.31 2.34
N SER A 209 -15.82 -5.05 1.53
CA SER A 209 -16.37 -5.88 0.45
C SER A 209 -17.11 -7.12 0.95
N LEU A 210 -16.78 -7.61 2.15
CA LEU A 210 -17.44 -8.75 2.79
C LEU A 210 -17.40 -8.63 4.32
N ILE A 211 -18.46 -9.07 4.98
CA ILE A 211 -18.49 -9.40 6.41
C ILE A 211 -19.14 -10.78 6.52
N THR A 212 -18.48 -11.73 7.18
CA THR A 212 -18.93 -13.12 7.26
C THR A 212 -18.42 -13.85 8.50
N GLU A 213 -19.08 -14.96 8.79
CA GLU A 213 -18.73 -16.07 9.68
C GLU A 213 -17.79 -17.11 9.02
N SER A 214 -17.83 -17.24 7.69
CA SER A 214 -17.09 -18.26 6.92
C SER A 214 -15.60 -17.93 6.81
N GLU A 215 -14.73 -18.78 7.36
CA GLU A 215 -13.28 -18.54 7.25
C GLU A 215 -12.78 -18.75 5.82
N GLN A 216 -13.42 -19.64 5.05
CA GLN A 216 -13.08 -19.91 3.66
C GLN A 216 -13.34 -18.68 2.77
N ASP A 217 -14.50 -18.04 2.94
CA ASP A 217 -14.84 -16.82 2.19
C ASP A 217 -14.09 -15.58 2.71
N ALA A 218 -13.70 -15.59 3.98
CA ALA A 218 -12.87 -14.54 4.57
C ALA A 218 -11.41 -14.58 4.11
N LEU A 219 -10.78 -15.77 3.99
CA LEU A 219 -9.35 -15.92 3.67
C LEU A 219 -9.02 -16.09 2.18
N GLN A 220 -10.01 -16.26 1.32
CA GLN A 220 -9.79 -16.40 -0.12
C GLN A 220 -9.00 -15.22 -0.69
N ASP A 221 -7.74 -15.47 -1.09
CA ASP A 221 -6.86 -14.48 -1.75
C ASP A 221 -6.66 -13.22 -0.87
N ILE A 222 -6.03 -13.41 0.30
CA ILE A 222 -5.73 -12.39 1.31
C ILE A 222 -4.21 -12.25 1.53
N ASP A 223 -3.73 -11.00 1.59
CA ASP A 223 -2.33 -10.68 1.85
C ASP A 223 -2.03 -10.53 3.35
N ILE A 224 -2.93 -9.87 4.09
CA ILE A 224 -2.73 -9.45 5.48
C ILE A 224 -3.96 -9.84 6.29
N VAL A 225 -3.77 -10.53 7.41
CA VAL A 225 -4.78 -10.81 8.43
C VAL A 225 -4.45 -10.01 9.68
N VAL A 226 -5.34 -9.09 10.07
CA VAL A 226 -5.21 -8.30 11.31
C VAL A 226 -6.22 -8.77 12.34
N LEU A 227 -5.74 -9.23 13.48
CA LEU A 227 -6.54 -9.57 14.65
C LEU A 227 -6.81 -8.29 15.46
N MET A 228 -7.96 -7.68 15.20
CA MET A 228 -8.54 -6.56 15.96
C MET A 228 -9.50 -7.12 17.01
N LEU A 229 -8.95 -7.74 18.06
CA LEU A 229 -9.71 -8.39 19.13
C LEU A 229 -8.89 -8.48 20.43
N ALA A 230 -9.53 -8.87 21.52
CA ALA A 230 -8.84 -9.10 22.79
C ALA A 230 -7.80 -10.24 22.65
N PRO A 231 -6.56 -10.09 23.16
CA PRO A 231 -5.53 -11.10 22.93
C PRO A 231 -5.75 -12.49 23.54
N ASN A 232 -6.79 -12.65 24.36
CA ASN A 232 -7.25 -13.96 24.86
C ASN A 232 -7.92 -14.80 23.76
N ASP A 233 -8.50 -14.15 22.74
CA ASP A 233 -9.31 -14.79 21.70
C ASP A 233 -8.51 -15.08 20.43
N HIS A 234 -7.26 -14.56 20.31
CA HIS A 234 -6.32 -14.92 19.26
C HIS A 234 -6.20 -16.45 19.02
N PRO A 235 -6.13 -17.32 20.04
CA PRO A 235 -6.06 -18.77 19.84
C PRO A 235 -7.35 -19.40 19.28
N ILE A 236 -8.48 -18.71 19.32
CA ILE A 236 -9.73 -19.14 18.67
C ILE A 236 -9.57 -18.90 17.17
N TYR A 237 -9.33 -17.64 16.78
CA TYR A 237 -9.10 -17.25 15.40
C TYR A 237 -7.94 -18.02 14.76
N PHE A 238 -6.81 -18.22 15.44
CA PHE A 238 -5.72 -19.02 14.90
C PHE A 238 -6.15 -20.45 14.54
N ARG A 239 -6.97 -21.12 15.37
CA ARG A 239 -7.44 -22.48 15.07
C ARG A 239 -8.40 -22.55 13.88
N ALA A 240 -9.17 -21.49 13.66
CA ALA A 240 -10.10 -21.35 12.54
C ALA A 240 -9.36 -21.08 11.22
N LEU A 241 -8.44 -20.10 11.23
CA LEU A 241 -7.68 -19.64 10.07
C LEU A 241 -6.64 -20.66 9.54
N ARG A 242 -6.10 -21.54 10.40
CA ARG A 242 -4.93 -22.42 10.10
C ARG A 242 -5.06 -23.27 8.83
N ASN A 243 -6.27 -23.64 8.43
CA ASN A 243 -6.53 -24.53 7.29
C ASN A 243 -6.55 -23.80 5.94
N TYR A 244 -6.65 -22.47 5.96
CA TYR A 244 -6.93 -21.64 4.78
C TYR A 244 -5.87 -20.55 4.53
N ILE A 245 -4.96 -20.29 5.48
CA ILE A 245 -3.84 -19.36 5.30
C ILE A 245 -2.86 -19.90 4.24
N THR A 246 -2.47 -19.02 3.33
CA THR A 246 -1.48 -19.31 2.28
C THR A 246 -0.06 -18.91 2.69
N PRO A 247 0.99 -19.57 2.16
CA PRO A 247 2.35 -19.10 2.33
C PRO A 247 2.54 -17.68 1.78
N GLY A 248 3.26 -16.82 2.52
CA GLY A 248 3.44 -15.40 2.23
C GLY A 248 2.37 -14.48 2.82
N THR A 249 1.33 -14.99 3.49
CA THR A 249 0.38 -14.15 4.23
C THR A 249 1.05 -13.51 5.46
N VAL A 250 0.72 -12.25 5.74
CA VAL A 250 1.15 -11.50 6.93
C VAL A 250 0.09 -11.64 8.03
N ILE A 251 0.47 -12.08 9.23
CA ILE A 251 -0.43 -12.24 10.38
C ILE A 251 -0.09 -11.21 11.47
N VAL A 252 -1.05 -10.39 11.86
CA VAL A 252 -0.83 -9.17 12.65
C VAL A 252 -1.71 -9.16 13.89
N GLY A 253 -1.12 -9.01 15.08
CA GLY A 253 -1.83 -8.76 16.33
C GLY A 253 -1.92 -7.28 16.64
N LEU A 254 -3.12 -6.71 16.70
CA LEU A 254 -3.37 -5.28 16.91
C LEU A 254 -4.63 -5.07 17.77
N PRO A 255 -4.55 -5.22 19.11
CA PRO A 255 -3.35 -5.26 19.92
C PRO A 255 -2.65 -6.62 19.89
N GLY A 256 -1.32 -6.62 19.97
CA GLY A 256 -0.54 -7.83 20.15
C GLY A 256 -0.55 -8.35 21.59
N SER A 257 0.35 -9.29 21.89
CA SER A 257 0.65 -9.68 23.28
C SER A 257 2.02 -10.34 23.40
N ARG A 258 2.52 -10.48 24.63
CA ARG A 258 3.73 -11.25 24.95
C ARG A 258 3.64 -12.73 24.54
N ARG A 259 2.43 -13.26 24.26
CA ARG A 259 2.19 -14.64 23.86
C ARG A 259 1.95 -14.80 22.36
N PHE A 260 1.68 -13.71 21.63
CA PHE A 260 1.24 -13.73 20.23
C PHE A 260 2.17 -14.54 19.31
N MET A 261 3.46 -14.19 19.24
CA MET A 261 4.42 -14.89 18.37
C MET A 261 4.54 -16.38 18.68
N ALA A 262 4.49 -16.76 19.97
CA ALA A 262 4.53 -18.17 20.37
C ALA A 262 3.24 -18.93 19.98
N GLN A 263 2.07 -18.30 20.19
CA GLN A 263 0.77 -18.87 19.84
C GLN A 263 0.57 -18.98 18.33
N ALA A 264 1.00 -17.97 17.56
CA ALA A 264 0.94 -17.98 16.11
C ALA A 264 1.84 -19.09 15.52
N ARG A 265 3.10 -19.21 16.00
CA ARG A 265 3.96 -20.34 15.60
C ARG A 265 3.34 -21.70 15.93
N GLN A 266 2.75 -21.86 17.12
CA GLN A 266 2.17 -23.13 17.57
C GLN A 266 0.87 -23.52 16.85
N LEU A 267 0.03 -22.54 16.49
CA LEU A 267 -1.35 -22.79 16.02
C LEU A 267 -1.55 -22.53 14.51
N LEU A 268 -0.69 -21.72 13.89
CA LEU A 268 -0.68 -21.46 12.44
C LEU A 268 0.53 -22.14 11.78
N CYS A 269 1.74 -21.75 12.18
CA CYS A 269 2.98 -22.16 11.53
C CYS A 269 3.50 -23.56 11.96
N ALA A 270 2.60 -24.44 12.42
CA ALA A 270 2.94 -25.77 12.95
C ALA A 270 3.58 -26.70 11.90
N THR A 271 3.43 -26.38 10.61
CA THR A 271 4.02 -27.09 9.46
C THR A 271 5.24 -26.38 8.85
N GLY A 272 5.67 -25.24 9.42
CA GLY A 272 6.78 -24.41 8.93
C GLY A 272 6.46 -22.91 8.98
N PRO A 273 7.46 -22.01 9.05
CA PRO A 273 7.29 -20.56 9.17
C PRO A 273 6.91 -19.91 7.83
N ASN A 274 5.79 -20.35 7.25
CA ASN A 274 5.30 -19.93 5.94
C ASN A 274 4.69 -18.50 5.92
N CYS A 275 4.66 -17.79 7.05
CA CYS A 275 3.96 -16.51 7.22
C CYS A 275 4.83 -15.51 7.98
N THR A 276 4.76 -14.23 7.60
CA THR A 276 5.37 -13.14 8.36
C THR A 276 4.46 -12.76 9.53
N LEU A 277 5.01 -12.64 10.74
CA LEU A 277 4.28 -12.32 11.96
C LEU A 277 4.61 -10.90 12.44
N ILE A 278 3.58 -10.14 12.84
CA ILE A 278 3.73 -8.79 13.41
C ILE A 278 2.91 -8.67 14.70
N ASN A 279 3.52 -8.12 15.74
CA ASN A 279 2.98 -8.06 17.11
C ASN A 279 3.09 -6.62 17.64
N PHE A 280 1.98 -5.86 17.61
CA PHE A 280 1.96 -4.48 18.08
C PHE A 280 1.81 -4.38 19.61
N GLU A 281 2.41 -3.36 20.20
CA GLU A 281 2.36 -3.15 21.66
C GLU A 281 0.94 -2.89 22.21
N SER A 282 0.03 -2.31 21.41
CA SER A 282 -1.32 -1.91 21.82
C SER A 282 -2.21 -1.50 20.64
N LEU A 283 -3.47 -1.15 20.91
CA LEU A 283 -4.40 -0.56 19.91
C LEU A 283 -3.93 0.82 19.41
N PRO A 284 -4.25 1.19 18.14
CA PRO A 284 -3.89 2.49 17.54
C PRO A 284 -4.83 3.65 17.90
N TRP A 285 -6.07 3.36 18.32
CA TRP A 285 -7.08 4.36 18.67
C TRP A 285 -7.76 4.04 20.00
N ASP A 286 -8.04 5.07 20.79
CA ASP A 286 -9.09 5.00 21.81
C ASP A 286 -10.42 5.30 21.11
N CYS A 287 -11.29 4.31 20.99
CA CYS A 287 -12.49 4.38 20.15
C CYS A 287 -13.68 3.61 20.74
N GLN A 288 -14.88 3.94 20.28
CA GLN A 288 -16.12 3.30 20.69
C GLN A 288 -17.10 3.15 19.52
N ILE A 289 -17.87 2.06 19.53
CA ILE A 289 -19.07 1.90 18.70
C ILE A 289 -20.16 2.84 19.25
N THR A 290 -20.79 3.61 18.38
CA THR A 290 -21.93 4.49 18.71
C THR A 290 -23.24 4.03 18.08
N GLU A 291 -23.16 3.24 17.01
CA GLU A 291 -24.28 2.54 16.38
C GLU A 291 -23.70 1.26 15.76
N PHE A 292 -24.20 0.08 16.14
CA PHE A 292 -23.55 -1.17 15.78
C PHE A 292 -23.48 -1.34 14.25
N GLY A 293 -22.36 -1.90 13.78
CA GLY A 293 -22.04 -2.11 12.38
C GLY A 293 -21.83 -0.85 11.52
N THR A 294 -22.18 0.36 11.99
CA THR A 294 -22.42 1.52 11.10
C THR A 294 -21.92 2.88 11.59
N ARG A 295 -21.74 3.11 12.90
CA ARG A 295 -21.10 4.34 13.42
C ARG A 295 -20.11 4.07 14.53
N CYS A 296 -18.88 4.55 14.34
CA CYS A 296 -17.84 4.58 15.36
C CYS A 296 -17.30 5.99 15.59
N ARG A 297 -16.75 6.19 16.78
CA ARG A 297 -16.05 7.41 17.18
C ARG A 297 -14.66 7.07 17.67
N VAL A 298 -13.65 7.63 17.01
CA VAL A 298 -12.30 7.77 17.54
C VAL A 298 -12.30 9.00 18.46
N THR A 299 -11.86 8.79 19.70
CA THR A 299 -11.69 9.84 20.71
C THR A 299 -10.23 10.31 20.74
N ARG A 300 -9.29 9.44 20.36
CA ARG A 300 -7.86 9.73 20.27
C ARG A 300 -7.17 8.79 19.30
N THR A 301 -6.43 9.33 18.33
CA THR A 301 -5.44 8.60 17.54
C THR A 301 -4.07 8.65 18.24
N LYS A 302 -3.30 7.56 18.25
CA LYS A 302 -1.92 7.58 18.77
C LYS A 302 -0.95 8.23 17.79
N GLU A 303 0.10 8.86 18.30
CA GLU A 303 1.17 9.44 17.48
C GLU A 303 2.03 8.36 16.80
N SER A 304 2.36 7.29 17.54
CA SER A 304 3.19 6.18 17.08
C SER A 304 2.74 4.84 17.67
N LEU A 305 3.14 3.74 17.04
CA LEU A 305 3.04 2.38 17.56
C LEU A 305 4.29 1.57 17.25
N SER A 306 4.82 0.90 18.26
CA SER A 306 5.91 -0.07 18.16
C SER A 306 5.38 -1.48 17.89
N CYS A 307 6.08 -2.24 17.04
CA CYS A 307 5.83 -3.66 16.81
C CYS A 307 7.11 -4.50 16.76
N GLN A 308 7.01 -5.74 17.21
CA GLN A 308 7.95 -6.80 16.84
C GLN A 308 7.52 -7.40 15.49
N MET A 309 8.46 -7.62 14.57
CA MET A 309 8.23 -8.33 13.31
C MET A 309 9.15 -9.56 13.21
N GLU A 310 8.65 -10.63 12.60
CA GLU A 310 9.37 -11.86 12.30
C GLU A 310 9.00 -12.31 10.89
N GLU A 311 9.98 -12.35 9.98
CA GLU A 311 9.78 -12.74 8.59
C GLU A 311 9.65 -14.26 8.44
N GLY A 312 8.75 -14.70 7.55
CA GLY A 312 8.62 -16.10 7.17
C GLY A 312 9.50 -16.49 5.97
N ASP A 313 9.66 -17.79 5.74
CA ASP A 313 10.46 -18.35 4.63
C ASP A 313 9.94 -17.95 3.23
N VAL A 314 8.66 -17.54 3.14
CA VAL A 314 8.01 -17.09 1.90
C VAL A 314 7.74 -15.59 1.97
N THR A 315 8.40 -14.85 1.06
CA THR A 315 8.25 -13.38 0.96
C THR A 315 6.81 -12.97 0.66
N PRO A 316 6.20 -12.08 1.47
CA PRO A 316 4.85 -11.58 1.21
C PRO A 316 4.71 -10.81 -0.11
N ARG A 317 3.49 -10.82 -0.70
CA ARG A 317 3.16 -10.07 -1.93
C ARG A 317 3.19 -8.55 -1.75
N VAL A 318 3.04 -8.08 -0.52
CA VAL A 318 2.98 -6.67 -0.12
C VAL A 318 4.07 -6.38 0.91
N GLU A 319 4.66 -5.18 0.93
CA GLU A 319 5.60 -4.82 1.99
C GLU A 319 4.82 -4.62 3.31
N PRO A 320 5.03 -5.44 4.34
CA PRO A 320 4.12 -5.50 5.49
C PRO A 320 3.91 -4.17 6.22
N VAL A 321 4.97 -3.40 6.48
CA VAL A 321 4.92 -2.25 7.40
C VAL A 321 4.34 -1.02 6.70
N ALA A 322 4.80 -0.69 5.48
CA ALA A 322 4.23 0.40 4.71
C ALA A 322 2.79 0.10 4.25
N THR A 323 2.43 -1.17 4.03
CA THR A 323 1.04 -1.53 3.72
C THR A 323 0.14 -1.34 4.94
N LEU A 324 0.58 -1.74 6.14
CA LEU A 324 -0.14 -1.44 7.38
C LEU A 324 -0.24 0.07 7.64
N GLN A 325 0.83 0.83 7.39
CA GLN A 325 0.81 2.30 7.49
C GLN A 325 -0.20 2.92 6.51
N TYR A 326 -0.24 2.44 5.26
CA TYR A 326 -1.22 2.88 4.26
C TYR A 326 -2.66 2.59 4.71
N LEU A 327 -2.92 1.38 5.23
CA LEU A 327 -4.24 0.95 5.70
C LEU A 327 -4.72 1.75 6.91
N LEU A 328 -3.85 1.99 7.91
CA LEU A 328 -4.16 2.80 9.09
C LEU A 328 -4.26 4.30 8.77
N GLY A 329 -3.48 4.80 7.79
CA GLY A 329 -3.42 6.21 7.43
C GLY A 329 -2.24 6.96 8.06
N PRO A 330 -2.31 8.30 8.19
CA PRO A 330 -1.15 9.13 8.53
C PRO A 330 -0.67 8.96 9.99
N LYS A 331 -1.51 8.40 10.87
CA LYS A 331 -1.20 8.10 12.26
C LYS A 331 -1.93 6.82 12.72
N PRO A 332 -1.38 6.04 13.66
CA PRO A 332 -0.05 6.17 14.25
C PRO A 332 1.07 5.90 13.25
N ASN A 333 2.23 6.51 13.46
CA ASN A 333 3.47 6.19 12.76
C ASN A 333 4.02 4.84 13.25
N LEU A 334 4.23 3.88 12.36
CA LEU A 334 4.61 2.51 12.70
C LEU A 334 6.14 2.33 12.76
N THR A 335 6.65 1.77 13.85
CA THR A 335 8.08 1.50 14.02
C THR A 335 8.35 0.05 14.41
N VAL A 336 9.20 -0.64 13.66
CA VAL A 336 9.68 -1.98 14.06
C VAL A 336 10.72 -1.84 15.18
N ALA A 337 10.44 -2.46 16.32
CA ALA A 337 11.35 -2.53 17.46
C ALA A 337 12.63 -3.28 17.08
N ARG A 338 13.78 -2.80 17.54
CA ARG A 338 15.06 -3.51 17.37
C ARG A 338 15.28 -4.42 18.58
N ASN A 339 16.00 -5.54 18.39
CA ASN A 339 16.27 -6.55 19.45
C ASN A 339 17.23 -6.07 20.57
N ARG A 340 17.11 -4.83 21.05
CA ARG A 340 17.81 -4.28 22.22
C ARG A 340 16.87 -3.77 23.31
N ASP A 341 15.58 -3.66 23.01
CA ASP A 341 14.58 -2.98 23.85
C ASP A 341 13.51 -3.97 24.41
N LEU A 342 13.87 -5.26 24.56
CA LEU A 342 13.05 -6.37 25.08
C LEU A 342 13.84 -7.24 26.07
#